data_AF-A0A7S0FP44-F1
#
_entry.id   AF-A0A7S0FP44-F1
#
_cell.length_a   1.000
_cell.length_b   1.000
_cell.length_c   1.000
_cell.angle_alpha   90.00
_cell.angle_beta   90.00
_cell.angle_gamma   90.00
#
_symmetry.space_group_name_H-M   'P 1'
#
loop_
_entity.id
_entity.type
_entity.pdbx_description
1 polymer ?
#
loop_
_entity_poly.entity_id
_entity_poly.type
_entity_poly.pdbx_seq_one_letter_code
_entity_poly.pdbx_strand_id
1 'polypeptide(L)'
;GRLVRERGEKRMRLTFDPAGPLREGLFTVANPGQYKVQGVSYPAICKALKGSPAEVKGGVKAVNKGCVQMNVTVIPDGDQWALTLSISHTIADGYTYYQVYNMLSASAEVKSLNPVRKESFSEDKVGAVGKAESQLYFTTSFFLNCAGTMLFGGAVKCRCHFVDAAKVKAAKAAAKQDGDSAFVSTNDILTAAWAKMTKAQLLEMAINMRNRLPGIGDADAGNYEWVVFYQEEDCKRPGQIRQSLSTPGKYMRCGQDPPRPLRSGCSLMRAKYVLISNW
;
A
#
# COMPACT_ATOMS: atom_id res chain seq x y z
N GLY A 1 17.36 -3.00 -11.69
CA GLY A 1 17.92 -4.26 -11.12
C GLY A 1 17.18 -5.50 -11.57
N ARG A 2 17.54 -6.66 -11.00
CA ARG A 2 16.93 -8.00 -11.14
C ARG A 2 16.63 -8.55 -9.75
N LEU A 3 15.51 -9.23 -9.56
CA LEU A 3 15.30 -10.03 -8.33
C LEU A 3 16.05 -11.36 -8.46
N VAL A 4 16.91 -11.63 -7.49
CA VAL A 4 17.66 -12.89 -7.37
C VAL A 4 17.39 -13.56 -6.02
N ARG A 5 17.53 -14.89 -6.00
CA ARG A 5 17.60 -15.71 -4.78
C ARG A 5 18.44 -16.94 -5.09
N GLU A 6 19.57 -17.09 -4.42
CA GLU A 6 20.46 -18.24 -4.62
C GLU A 6 19.91 -19.49 -3.93
N ARG A 7 20.46 -20.66 -4.28
CA ARG A 7 20.05 -21.94 -3.70
C ARG A 7 20.43 -21.98 -2.21
N GLY A 8 19.44 -22.15 -1.34
CA GLY A 8 19.63 -22.14 0.12
C GLY A 8 19.39 -20.78 0.78
N GLU A 9 19.32 -19.68 0.01
CA GLU A 9 18.96 -18.38 0.58
C GLU A 9 17.47 -18.30 0.92
N LYS A 10 17.18 -17.89 2.16
CA LYS A 10 15.81 -17.57 2.59
C LYS A 10 15.30 -16.24 2.03
N ARG A 11 16.20 -15.30 1.72
CA ARG A 11 15.89 -13.91 1.33
C ARG A 11 16.12 -13.69 -0.17
N MET A 12 15.29 -12.84 -0.76
CA MET A 12 15.50 -12.34 -2.13
C MET A 12 16.33 -11.06 -2.07
N ARG A 13 17.18 -10.83 -3.07
CA ARG A 13 17.99 -9.62 -3.22
C ARG A 13 17.65 -8.91 -4.54
N LEU A 14 17.66 -7.59 -4.55
CA LEU A 14 17.61 -6.79 -5.78
C LEU A 14 19.04 -6.44 -6.19
N THR A 15 19.56 -7.06 -7.25
CA THR A 15 20.89 -6.75 -7.77
C THR A 15 20.76 -5.74 -8.92
N PHE A 16 21.64 -4.74 -8.95
CA PHE A 16 21.76 -3.82 -10.08
C PHE A 16 23.21 -3.38 -10.21
N ASP A 17 23.59 -3.01 -11.43
CA ASP A 17 24.84 -2.37 -11.75
C ASP A 17 24.52 -0.89 -12.03
N PRO A 18 25.09 0.08 -11.28
CA PRO A 18 24.85 1.51 -11.52
C PRO A 18 25.57 2.05 -12.76
N ALA A 19 26.62 1.38 -13.26
CA ALA A 19 27.33 1.74 -14.48
C ALA A 19 26.81 0.97 -15.71
N GLY A 20 26.01 -0.07 -15.50
CA GLY A 20 25.44 -0.91 -16.55
C GLY A 20 24.36 -0.18 -17.37
N PRO A 21 24.13 -0.61 -18.63
CA PRO A 21 23.13 0.00 -19.50
C PRO A 21 21.71 -0.16 -18.97
N LEU A 22 20.85 0.80 -19.31
CA LEU A 22 19.40 0.67 -19.08
C LEU A 22 18.89 -0.61 -19.74
N ARG A 23 18.00 -1.31 -19.01
CA ARG A 23 17.48 -2.60 -19.47
C ARG A 23 16.31 -2.39 -20.41
N GLU A 24 16.29 -3.17 -21.49
CA GLU A 24 15.13 -3.27 -22.38
C GLU A 24 13.86 -3.57 -21.58
N GLY A 25 12.74 -2.95 -21.98
CA GLY A 25 11.46 -3.04 -21.28
C GLY A 25 11.37 -2.21 -20.00
N LEU A 26 12.36 -1.36 -19.67
CA LEU A 26 12.21 -0.34 -18.62
C LEU A 26 11.31 0.81 -19.08
N PHE A 27 11.48 1.24 -20.33
CA PHE A 27 10.62 2.19 -21.03
C PHE A 27 10.04 1.51 -22.27
N THR A 28 8.78 1.79 -22.59
CA THR A 28 8.08 1.20 -23.72
C THR A 28 7.13 2.23 -24.32
N VAL A 29 7.03 2.26 -25.65
CA VAL A 29 5.93 2.94 -26.35
C VAL A 29 5.08 1.84 -26.95
N ALA A 30 3.79 1.81 -26.62
CA ALA A 30 2.85 0.87 -27.21
C ALA A 30 2.53 1.28 -28.66
N ASN A 31 2.21 0.30 -29.51
CA ASN A 31 1.73 0.60 -30.85
C ASN A 31 0.35 1.30 -30.77
N PRO A 32 0.02 2.25 -31.66
CA PRO A 32 -1.31 2.85 -31.73
C PRO A 32 -2.41 1.78 -31.80
N GLY A 33 -3.43 1.92 -30.93
CA GLY A 33 -4.53 0.96 -30.84
C GLY A 33 -4.22 -0.38 -30.15
N GLN A 34 -2.97 -0.63 -29.69
CA GLN A 34 -2.60 -1.85 -28.96
C GLN A 34 -3.38 -2.00 -27.64
N TYR A 35 -3.67 -0.89 -26.97
CA TYR A 35 -4.49 -0.84 -25.76
C TYR A 35 -5.53 0.26 -25.91
N LYS A 36 -6.81 -0.08 -25.70
CA LYS A 36 -7.87 0.93 -25.63
C LYS A 36 -7.94 1.47 -24.21
N VAL A 37 -7.56 2.74 -24.01
CA VAL A 37 -7.46 3.36 -22.69
C VAL A 37 -8.41 4.55 -22.52
N GLN A 38 -8.78 5.24 -23.60
CA GLN A 38 -9.83 6.26 -23.58
C GLN A 38 -11.24 5.70 -23.73
N GLY A 39 -12.22 6.44 -23.21
CA GLY A 39 -13.65 6.13 -23.34
C GLY A 39 -14.09 4.80 -22.70
N VAL A 40 -13.23 4.16 -21.91
CA VAL A 40 -13.46 2.87 -21.26
C VAL A 40 -13.46 3.00 -19.74
N SER A 41 -14.16 2.09 -19.07
CA SER A 41 -14.21 2.08 -17.61
C SER A 41 -12.88 1.63 -16.99
N TYR A 42 -12.57 2.10 -15.78
CA TYR A 42 -11.36 1.68 -15.07
C TYR A 42 -11.17 0.15 -14.98
N PRO A 43 -12.21 -0.67 -14.70
CA PRO A 43 -12.10 -2.14 -14.79
C PRO A 43 -11.70 -2.67 -16.17
N ALA A 44 -12.10 -2.02 -17.26
CA ALA A 44 -11.69 -2.40 -18.62
C ALA A 44 -10.21 -2.06 -18.88
N ILE A 45 -9.72 -0.90 -18.40
CA ILE A 45 -8.29 -0.54 -18.43
C ILE A 45 -7.47 -1.58 -17.66
N CYS A 46 -7.89 -1.90 -16.42
CA CYS A 46 -7.23 -2.95 -15.63
C CYS A 46 -7.22 -4.31 -16.36
N LYS A 47 -8.30 -4.67 -17.06
CA LYS A 47 -8.38 -5.92 -17.83
C LYS A 47 -7.46 -5.90 -19.06
N ALA A 48 -7.31 -4.77 -19.74
CA ALA A 48 -6.46 -4.63 -20.92
C ALA A 48 -4.96 -4.67 -20.59
N LEU A 49 -4.56 -4.10 -19.45
CA LEU A 49 -3.15 -4.06 -19.03
C LEU A 49 -2.69 -5.34 -18.30
N LYS A 50 -3.59 -6.02 -17.58
CA LYS A 50 -3.27 -7.22 -16.79
C LYS A 50 -2.80 -8.39 -17.68
N GLY A 51 -1.63 -8.92 -17.37
CA GLY A 51 -0.95 -9.98 -18.13
C GLY A 51 -0.23 -9.50 -19.38
N SER A 52 -0.33 -8.22 -19.74
CA SER A 52 0.36 -7.63 -20.90
C SER A 52 1.82 -7.29 -20.58
N PRO A 53 2.66 -6.99 -21.61
CA PRO A 53 4.02 -6.50 -21.39
C PRO A 53 4.16 -5.23 -20.54
N ALA A 54 3.08 -4.44 -20.37
CA ALA A 54 3.06 -3.25 -19.50
C ALA A 54 2.93 -3.59 -18.00
N GLU A 55 2.62 -4.85 -17.63
CA GLU A 55 2.59 -5.31 -16.24
C GLU A 55 3.91 -6.00 -15.86
N VAL A 56 4.63 -5.46 -14.86
CA VAL A 56 5.83 -6.14 -14.35
C VAL A 56 5.46 -7.36 -13.50
N LYS A 57 6.22 -8.44 -13.66
CA LYS A 57 5.98 -9.68 -12.91
C LYS A 57 6.31 -9.49 -11.42
N GLY A 58 5.31 -9.62 -10.55
CA GLY A 58 5.49 -9.52 -9.09
C GLY A 58 6.10 -10.77 -8.44
N GLY A 59 6.89 -10.56 -7.38
CA GLY A 59 7.37 -11.60 -6.46
C GLY A 59 8.07 -12.79 -7.13
N VAL A 60 7.72 -14.00 -6.70
CA VAL A 60 8.34 -15.27 -7.18
C VAL A 60 8.24 -15.47 -8.70
N LYS A 61 7.32 -14.78 -9.39
CA LYS A 61 7.20 -14.87 -10.85
C LYS A 61 8.37 -14.19 -11.59
N ALA A 62 9.10 -13.28 -10.93
CA ALA A 62 10.27 -12.58 -11.50
C ALA A 62 11.64 -13.05 -10.99
N VAL A 63 11.70 -13.72 -9.83
CA VAL A 63 12.94 -14.19 -9.21
C VAL A 63 13.74 -15.07 -10.18
N ASN A 64 15.02 -14.74 -10.38
CA ASN A 64 15.96 -15.41 -11.28
C ASN A 64 15.54 -15.45 -12.77
N LYS A 65 14.48 -14.72 -13.19
CA LYS A 65 13.99 -14.75 -14.59
C LYS A 65 14.44 -13.58 -15.45
N GLY A 66 15.41 -12.79 -14.99
CA GLY A 66 15.92 -11.63 -15.71
C GLY A 66 14.90 -10.51 -15.99
N CYS A 67 13.68 -10.56 -15.45
CA CYS A 67 12.63 -9.59 -15.72
C CYS A 67 12.94 -8.22 -15.08
N VAL A 68 12.52 -7.12 -15.73
CA VAL A 68 12.52 -5.80 -15.10
C VAL A 68 11.58 -5.76 -13.90
N GLN A 69 11.86 -4.88 -12.94
CA GLN A 69 11.06 -4.68 -11.72
C GLN A 69 10.26 -3.37 -11.74
N MET A 70 10.46 -2.57 -12.79
CA MET A 70 9.74 -1.36 -13.13
C MET A 70 9.59 -1.31 -14.65
N ASN A 71 8.43 -0.84 -15.13
CA ASN A 71 8.18 -0.48 -16.51
C ASN A 71 7.40 0.84 -16.54
N VAL A 72 7.77 1.72 -17.46
CA VAL A 72 7.01 2.90 -17.86
C VAL A 72 6.55 2.68 -19.30
N THR A 73 5.25 2.58 -19.54
CA THR A 73 4.69 2.50 -20.89
C THR A 73 3.90 3.77 -21.23
N VAL A 74 4.20 4.36 -22.40
CA VAL A 74 3.38 5.38 -23.05
C VAL A 74 2.44 4.69 -24.03
N ILE A 75 1.14 4.96 -23.93
CA ILE A 75 0.10 4.38 -24.77
C ILE A 75 -0.53 5.51 -25.61
N PRO A 76 -0.23 5.62 -26.92
CA PRO A 76 -0.87 6.60 -27.79
C PRO A 76 -2.31 6.17 -28.14
N ASP A 77 -3.25 7.11 -28.05
CA ASP A 77 -4.68 6.89 -28.30
C ASP A 77 -5.26 8.18 -28.95
N GLY A 78 -5.16 8.27 -30.27
CA GLY A 78 -5.55 9.48 -31.03
C GLY A 78 -4.60 10.67 -30.82
N ASP A 79 -5.16 11.82 -30.46
CA ASP A 79 -4.47 13.07 -30.11
C ASP A 79 -4.01 13.13 -28.64
N GLN A 80 -4.41 12.15 -27.83
CA GLN A 80 -4.00 12.01 -26.44
C GLN A 80 -3.23 10.69 -26.21
N TRP A 81 -2.80 10.50 -24.97
CA TRP A 81 -2.01 9.34 -24.56
C TRP A 81 -2.24 9.03 -23.08
N ALA A 82 -1.94 7.80 -22.68
CA ALA A 82 -1.90 7.40 -21.27
C ALA A 82 -0.49 7.00 -20.85
N LEU A 83 -0.14 7.30 -19.60
CA LEU A 83 1.06 6.80 -18.93
C LEU A 83 0.68 5.63 -18.02
N THR A 84 1.38 4.51 -18.12
CA THR A 84 1.30 3.44 -17.13
C THR A 84 2.65 3.22 -16.47
N LEU A 85 2.72 3.41 -15.15
CA LEU A 85 3.86 3.02 -14.33
C LEU A 85 3.51 1.70 -13.62
N SER A 86 4.31 0.66 -13.88
CA SER A 86 4.16 -0.64 -13.23
C SER A 86 5.44 -0.94 -12.46
N ILE A 87 5.36 -1.03 -11.12
CA ILE A 87 6.49 -1.36 -10.23
C ILE A 87 6.14 -2.60 -9.41
N SER A 88 7.09 -3.51 -9.26
CA SER A 88 6.96 -4.70 -8.43
C SER A 88 6.91 -4.32 -6.96
N HIS A 89 5.79 -4.58 -6.28
CA HIS A 89 5.61 -4.31 -4.84
C HIS A 89 6.65 -5.05 -3.96
N THR A 90 7.42 -5.99 -4.51
CA THR A 90 8.58 -6.60 -3.82
C THR A 90 9.71 -5.59 -3.56
N ILE A 91 9.81 -4.51 -4.35
CA ILE A 91 10.89 -3.52 -4.27
C ILE A 91 10.43 -2.10 -3.89
N ALA A 92 9.13 -1.83 -3.88
CA ALA A 92 8.56 -0.51 -3.60
C ALA A 92 7.24 -0.64 -2.86
N ASP A 93 7.07 0.15 -1.81
CA ASP A 93 5.77 0.52 -1.25
C ASP A 93 5.12 1.66 -2.07
N GLY A 94 3.90 2.05 -1.69
CA GLY A 94 3.19 3.15 -2.35
C GLY A 94 3.95 4.48 -2.27
N TYR A 95 4.68 4.75 -1.17
CA TYR A 95 5.51 5.96 -1.07
C TYR A 95 6.63 5.98 -2.11
N THR A 96 7.39 4.88 -2.24
CA THR A 96 8.43 4.74 -3.26
C THR A 96 7.85 4.82 -4.67
N TYR A 97 6.67 4.21 -4.88
CA TYR A 97 5.95 4.33 -6.15
C TYR A 97 5.64 5.78 -6.51
N TYR A 98 5.08 6.58 -5.59
CA TYR A 98 4.73 7.97 -5.88
C TYR A 98 5.96 8.89 -5.98
N GLN A 99 7.05 8.64 -5.24
CA GLN A 99 8.32 9.35 -5.47
C GLN A 99 8.79 9.16 -6.93
N VAL A 100 8.83 7.92 -7.42
CA VAL A 100 9.24 7.61 -8.80
C VAL A 100 8.24 8.15 -9.82
N TYR A 101 6.93 8.00 -9.59
CA TYR A 101 5.88 8.53 -10.46
C TYR A 101 5.99 10.05 -10.63
N ASN A 102 6.18 10.78 -9.54
CA ASN A 102 6.29 12.24 -9.57
C ASN A 102 7.51 12.69 -10.38
N MET A 103 8.64 11.96 -10.32
CA MET A 103 9.84 12.23 -11.12
C MET A 103 9.67 11.99 -12.64
N LEU A 104 8.53 11.45 -13.09
CA LEU A 104 8.16 11.41 -14.51
C LEU A 104 7.48 12.70 -15.00
N SER A 105 7.12 13.62 -14.10
CA SER A 105 6.58 14.93 -14.46
C SER A 105 7.69 15.88 -14.92
N ALA A 106 7.47 16.59 -16.03
CA ALA A 106 8.40 17.58 -16.56
C ALA A 106 8.70 18.75 -15.61
N SER A 107 7.85 18.98 -14.59
CA SER A 107 8.01 20.04 -13.59
C SER A 107 8.58 19.55 -12.25
N ALA A 108 8.92 18.26 -12.12
CA ALA A 108 9.39 17.69 -10.87
C ALA A 108 10.93 17.58 -10.84
N GLU A 109 11.51 17.77 -9.66
CA GLU A 109 12.92 17.51 -9.42
C GLU A 109 13.19 16.00 -9.52
N VAL A 110 14.09 15.61 -10.43
CA VAL A 110 14.62 14.25 -10.50
C VAL A 110 15.74 14.13 -9.47
N LYS A 111 15.55 13.28 -8.47
CA LYS A 111 16.49 13.07 -7.36
C LYS A 111 16.83 11.59 -7.17
N SER A 112 18.03 11.32 -6.67
CA SER A 112 18.41 9.96 -6.30
C SER A 112 17.67 9.51 -5.05
N LEU A 113 17.13 8.29 -5.07
CA LEU A 113 16.65 7.60 -3.87
C LEU A 113 17.72 6.61 -3.39
N ASN A 114 17.82 6.39 -2.09
CA ASN A 114 18.71 5.40 -1.49
C ASN A 114 18.12 3.98 -1.63
N PRO A 115 18.74 3.06 -2.39
CA PRO A 115 18.26 1.69 -2.54
C PRO A 115 18.78 0.74 -1.44
N VAL A 116 19.63 1.22 -0.52
CA VAL A 116 20.23 0.38 0.53
C VAL A 116 19.18 0.03 1.58
N ARG A 117 18.93 -1.28 1.74
CA ARG A 117 17.97 -1.81 2.69
C ARG A 117 18.37 -1.49 4.14
N LYS A 118 17.47 -0.89 4.91
CA LYS A 118 17.56 -0.83 6.37
C LYS A 118 17.14 -2.19 6.94
N GLU A 119 18.12 -2.96 7.42
CA GLU A 119 17.91 -4.32 7.91
C GLU A 119 17.12 -4.34 9.23
N SER A 120 17.38 -3.38 10.12
CA SER A 120 16.71 -3.22 11.43
C SER A 120 15.20 -3.02 11.33
N PHE A 121 14.69 -2.51 10.18
CA PHE A 121 13.28 -2.20 9.96
C PHE A 121 12.32 -3.35 10.34
N SER A 122 12.76 -4.59 10.17
CA SER A 122 11.96 -5.78 10.49
C SER A 122 11.70 -5.95 11.98
N GLU A 123 12.62 -5.49 12.83
CA GLU A 123 12.57 -5.55 14.29
C GLU A 123 12.00 -4.23 14.86
N ASP A 124 12.48 -3.09 14.36
CA ASP A 124 12.02 -1.74 14.74
C ASP A 124 10.49 -1.60 14.63
N LYS A 125 9.90 -2.10 13.54
CA LYS A 125 8.44 -2.08 13.34
C LYS A 125 7.69 -2.95 14.36
N VAL A 126 8.27 -4.07 14.80
CA VAL A 126 7.65 -4.98 15.79
C VAL A 126 7.66 -4.32 17.16
N GLY A 127 8.72 -3.58 17.51
CA GLY A 127 8.74 -2.70 18.67
C GLY A 127 7.65 -1.63 18.59
N ALA A 128 7.51 -1.00 17.42
CA ALA A 128 6.59 0.13 17.25
C ALA A 128 5.10 -0.23 17.20
N VAL A 129 4.69 -1.36 16.62
CA VAL A 129 3.28 -1.80 16.60
C VAL A 129 2.94 -2.92 17.57
N GLY A 130 3.93 -3.41 18.33
CA GLY A 130 3.76 -4.50 19.26
C GLY A 130 3.68 -5.89 18.62
N LYS A 131 4.08 -6.89 19.40
CA LYS A 131 4.22 -8.29 18.94
C LYS A 131 2.90 -8.86 18.40
N ALA A 132 1.77 -8.65 19.09
CA ALA A 132 0.48 -9.23 18.69
C ALA A 132 0.00 -8.73 17.32
N GLU A 133 0.01 -7.41 17.09
CA GLU A 133 -0.34 -6.78 15.81
C GLU A 133 0.60 -7.24 14.69
N SER A 134 1.92 -7.22 14.94
CA SER A 134 2.93 -7.61 13.94
C SER A 134 2.84 -9.07 13.48
N GLN A 135 2.24 -9.95 14.30
CA GLN A 135 2.13 -11.38 14.03
C GLN A 135 0.79 -11.79 13.42
N LEU A 136 -0.19 -10.88 13.28
CA LEU A 136 -1.56 -11.23 12.90
C LEU A 136 -1.63 -11.96 11.55
N TYR A 137 -0.89 -11.49 10.55
CA TYR A 137 -0.77 -12.12 9.22
C TYR A 137 -0.27 -13.57 9.25
N PHE A 138 0.55 -13.94 10.23
CA PHE A 138 1.14 -15.28 10.35
C PHE A 138 0.25 -16.23 11.14
N THR A 139 -0.91 -15.78 11.64
CA THR A 139 -1.87 -16.65 12.32
C THR A 139 -2.66 -17.51 11.33
N THR A 140 -2.86 -18.78 11.67
CA THR A 140 -3.74 -19.69 10.91
C THR A 140 -5.14 -19.11 10.72
N SER A 141 -5.65 -18.37 11.71
CA SER A 141 -6.98 -17.75 11.66
C SER A 141 -7.09 -16.61 10.66
N PHE A 142 -6.05 -15.78 10.48
CA PHE A 142 -6.01 -14.77 9.42
C PHE A 142 -5.90 -15.43 8.04
N PHE A 143 -5.03 -16.43 7.90
CA PHE A 143 -4.92 -17.21 6.66
C PHE A 143 -6.25 -17.85 6.24
N LEU A 144 -6.97 -18.47 7.18
CA LEU A 144 -8.27 -19.09 6.92
C LEU A 144 -9.37 -18.06 6.59
N ASN A 145 -9.33 -16.84 7.16
CA ASN A 145 -10.22 -15.75 6.76
C ASN A 145 -10.01 -15.34 5.28
N CYS A 146 -8.74 -15.17 4.89
CA CYS A 146 -8.37 -14.87 3.50
C CYS A 146 -8.74 -16.01 2.55
N ALA A 147 -8.43 -17.25 2.93
CA ALA A 147 -8.74 -18.44 2.13
C ALA A 147 -10.24 -18.65 1.94
N GLY A 148 -11.05 -18.46 2.98
CA GLY A 148 -12.51 -18.49 2.88
C GLY A 148 -13.06 -17.45 1.90
N THR A 149 -12.50 -16.24 1.91
CA THR A 149 -12.85 -15.19 0.93
C THR A 149 -12.40 -15.55 -0.50
N MET A 150 -11.27 -16.22 -0.68
CA MET A 150 -10.81 -16.66 -2.00
C MET A 150 -11.62 -17.83 -2.57
N LEU A 151 -12.15 -18.73 -1.71
CA LEU A 151 -12.91 -19.91 -2.13
C LEU A 151 -14.42 -19.65 -2.29
N PHE A 152 -14.99 -18.78 -1.45
CA PHE A 152 -16.45 -18.56 -1.38
C PHE A 152 -16.86 -17.09 -1.62
N GLY A 153 -15.91 -16.19 -1.87
CA GLY A 153 -16.17 -14.80 -2.17
C GLY A 153 -16.68 -14.58 -3.60
N GLY A 154 -17.52 -13.55 -3.78
CA GLY A 154 -17.92 -13.10 -5.11
C GLY A 154 -16.78 -12.40 -5.87
N ALA A 155 -16.94 -12.25 -7.19
CA ALA A 155 -15.96 -11.58 -8.03
C ALA A 155 -15.64 -10.16 -7.53
N VAL A 156 -14.34 -9.82 -7.49
CA VAL A 156 -13.83 -8.52 -7.06
C VAL A 156 -14.37 -7.41 -7.98
N LYS A 157 -15.09 -6.45 -7.39
CA LYS A 157 -15.65 -5.30 -8.11
C LYS A 157 -14.74 -4.08 -7.90
N CYS A 158 -13.96 -3.73 -8.91
CA CYS A 158 -13.18 -2.50 -8.90
C CYS A 158 -14.06 -1.28 -9.21
N ARG A 159 -13.88 -0.18 -8.48
CA ARG A 159 -14.65 1.06 -8.61
C ARG A 159 -13.75 2.26 -8.35
N CYS A 160 -14.06 3.38 -9.00
CA CYS A 160 -13.44 4.68 -8.75
C CYS A 160 -14.54 5.69 -8.37
N HIS A 161 -14.28 6.51 -7.35
CA HIS A 161 -15.22 7.49 -6.82
C HIS A 161 -14.45 8.74 -6.38
N PHE A 162 -15.01 9.93 -6.64
CA PHE A 162 -14.48 11.17 -6.09
C PHE A 162 -14.85 11.31 -4.60
N VAL A 163 -13.93 11.85 -3.82
CA VAL A 163 -14.17 12.22 -2.41
C VAL A 163 -14.72 13.64 -2.36
N ASP A 164 -15.87 13.80 -1.72
CA ASP A 164 -16.54 15.10 -1.53
C ASP A 164 -15.74 15.99 -0.54
N ALA A 165 -15.07 17.00 -1.08
CA ALA A 165 -14.22 17.91 -0.31
C ALA A 165 -15.01 18.74 0.73
N ALA A 166 -16.27 19.08 0.45
CA ALA A 166 -17.11 19.83 1.39
C ALA A 166 -17.50 18.94 2.59
N LYS A 167 -17.87 17.68 2.33
CA LYS A 167 -18.13 16.69 3.40
C LYS A 167 -16.88 16.38 4.22
N VAL A 168 -15.70 16.27 3.59
CA VAL A 168 -14.42 16.13 4.33
C VAL A 168 -14.15 17.36 5.21
N LYS A 169 -14.36 18.58 4.71
CA LYS A 169 -14.19 19.82 5.50
C LYS A 169 -15.14 19.85 6.69
N ALA A 170 -16.41 19.51 6.51
CA ALA A 170 -17.40 19.43 7.58
C ALA A 170 -17.05 18.36 8.62
N ALA A 171 -16.66 17.17 8.19
CA ALA A 171 -16.26 16.08 9.08
C ALA A 171 -15.01 16.43 9.91
N LYS A 172 -14.02 17.12 9.32
CA LYS A 172 -12.86 17.65 10.07
C LYS A 172 -13.25 18.72 11.10
N ALA A 173 -14.27 19.53 10.83
CA ALA A 173 -14.77 20.52 11.78
C ALA A 173 -15.50 19.85 12.96
N ALA A 174 -16.36 18.86 12.68
CA ALA A 174 -17.04 18.07 13.70
C ALA A 174 -16.05 17.29 14.60
N ALA A 175 -15.05 16.63 14.01
CA ALA A 175 -14.05 15.87 14.75
C ALA A 175 -13.16 16.73 15.69
N LYS A 176 -13.09 18.05 15.50
CA LYS A 176 -12.46 18.96 16.48
C LYS A 176 -13.30 19.16 17.74
N GLN A 177 -14.62 18.98 17.66
CA GLN A 177 -15.55 19.09 18.78
C GLN A 177 -15.55 17.81 19.64
N ASP A 178 -15.16 16.66 19.07
CA ASP A 178 -15.06 15.37 19.76
C ASP A 178 -13.96 15.31 20.85
N GLY A 179 -13.07 16.30 20.92
CA GLY A 179 -12.00 16.41 21.93
C GLY A 179 -10.81 15.44 21.79
N ASP A 180 -10.93 14.41 20.96
CA ASP A 180 -9.93 13.34 20.81
C ASP A 180 -8.54 13.82 20.34
N SER A 181 -8.49 14.84 19.48
CA SER A 181 -7.22 15.37 18.97
C SER A 181 -7.34 16.78 18.42
N ALA A 182 -6.26 17.57 18.55
CA ALA A 182 -6.16 18.91 17.99
C ALA A 182 -6.21 18.95 16.45
N PHE A 183 -5.92 17.84 15.77
CA PHE A 183 -5.87 17.73 14.31
C PHE A 183 -6.34 16.36 13.83
N VAL A 184 -7.19 16.32 12.80
CA VAL A 184 -7.50 15.10 12.05
C VAL A 184 -7.22 15.30 10.55
N SER A 185 -6.57 14.32 9.94
CA SER A 185 -6.27 14.33 8.50
C SER A 185 -7.46 13.87 7.66
N THR A 186 -7.36 14.01 6.33
CA THR A 186 -8.34 13.40 5.42
C THR A 186 -8.32 11.88 5.52
N ASN A 187 -7.16 11.27 5.80
CA ASN A 187 -7.06 9.82 5.94
C ASN A 187 -7.85 9.33 7.16
N ASP A 188 -7.68 9.97 8.32
CA ASP A 188 -8.35 9.60 9.57
C ASP A 188 -9.89 9.57 9.39
N ILE A 189 -10.40 10.56 8.64
CA ILE A 189 -11.82 10.70 8.27
C ILE A 189 -12.26 9.57 7.33
N LEU A 190 -11.47 9.28 6.29
CA LEU A 190 -11.79 8.24 5.30
C LEU A 190 -11.68 6.83 5.91
N THR A 191 -10.68 6.55 6.74
CA THR A 191 -10.51 5.29 7.47
C THR A 191 -11.70 4.99 8.37
N ALA A 192 -12.12 5.95 9.21
CA ALA A 192 -13.30 5.79 10.06
C ALA A 192 -14.61 5.63 9.24
N ALA A 193 -14.78 6.43 8.18
CA ALA A 193 -15.94 6.32 7.28
C ALA A 193 -15.98 4.98 6.52
N TRP A 194 -14.81 4.49 6.07
CA TRP A 194 -14.66 3.22 5.36
C TRP A 194 -14.97 2.03 6.27
N ALA A 195 -14.45 2.00 7.50
CA ALA A 195 -14.84 1.02 8.52
C ALA A 195 -16.35 0.98 8.75
N LYS A 196 -16.98 2.16 8.96
CA LYS A 196 -18.42 2.26 9.21
C LYS A 196 -19.26 1.78 8.01
N MET A 197 -18.93 2.24 6.80
CA MET A 197 -19.64 1.88 5.57
C MET A 197 -19.50 0.38 5.25
N THR A 198 -18.30 -0.18 5.44
CA THR A 198 -18.06 -1.61 5.21
C THR A 198 -18.55 -2.49 6.36
N LYS A 199 -18.82 -1.93 7.56
CA LYS A 199 -19.01 -2.68 8.81
C LYS A 199 -17.81 -3.59 9.10
N ALA A 200 -16.59 -3.04 8.96
CA ALA A 200 -15.35 -3.76 9.21
C ALA A 200 -15.30 -4.24 10.67
N GLN A 201 -14.93 -5.51 10.86
CA GLN A 201 -14.67 -6.10 12.18
C GLN A 201 -13.17 -6.23 12.46
N LEU A 202 -12.37 -6.15 11.40
CA LEU A 202 -10.94 -5.95 11.41
C LEU A 202 -10.63 -5.03 10.21
N LEU A 203 -10.28 -3.77 10.48
CA LEU A 203 -9.79 -2.86 9.46
C LEU A 203 -8.26 -2.81 9.54
N GLU A 204 -7.60 -3.08 8.43
CA GLU A 204 -6.18 -2.82 8.23
C GLU A 204 -5.99 -1.45 7.58
N MET A 205 -5.11 -0.62 8.15
CA MET A 205 -4.67 0.64 7.54
C MET A 205 -3.16 0.62 7.34
N ALA A 206 -2.72 0.74 6.09
CA ALA A 206 -1.32 0.93 5.76
C ALA A 206 -0.79 2.29 6.23
N ILE A 207 0.44 2.32 6.74
CA ILE A 207 1.14 3.51 7.20
C ILE A 207 2.58 3.54 6.67
N ASN A 208 3.01 4.72 6.19
CA ASN A 208 4.41 4.99 5.89
C ASN A 208 5.22 5.05 7.20
N MET A 209 6.28 4.25 7.31
CA MET A 209 7.17 4.18 8.47
C MET A 209 8.43 5.05 8.33
N ARG A 210 8.63 5.71 7.19
CA ARG A 210 9.66 6.77 7.04
C ARG A 210 9.36 7.91 8.00
N ASN A 211 10.41 8.45 8.62
CA ASN A 211 10.36 9.47 9.67
C ASN A 211 9.54 9.05 10.93
N ARG A 212 9.14 7.78 11.03
CA ARG A 212 8.46 7.17 12.19
C ARG A 212 9.35 6.20 12.97
N LEU A 213 10.44 5.74 12.37
CA LEU A 213 11.44 4.86 12.95
C LEU A 213 12.85 5.46 12.79
N PRO A 214 13.80 5.18 13.69
CA PRO A 214 15.17 5.64 13.55
C PRO A 214 15.83 5.18 12.25
N GLY A 215 16.59 6.05 11.59
CA GLY A 215 17.40 5.70 10.42
C GLY A 215 16.63 5.41 9.12
N ILE A 216 15.32 5.64 9.06
CA ILE A 216 14.49 5.46 7.87
C ILE A 216 13.83 6.80 7.49
N GLY A 217 14.19 7.36 6.33
CA GLY A 217 13.75 8.69 5.89
C GLY A 217 13.18 8.75 4.47
N ASP A 218 12.77 9.94 4.04
CA ASP A 218 12.08 10.18 2.76
C ASP A 218 12.87 9.80 1.50
N ALA A 219 14.20 9.73 1.60
CA ALA A 219 15.05 9.29 0.49
C ALA A 219 15.14 7.75 0.37
N ASP A 220 14.73 6.98 1.38
CA ASP A 220 14.90 5.52 1.38
C ASP A 220 13.85 4.83 0.48
N ALA A 221 14.31 4.26 -0.63
CA ALA A 221 13.51 3.44 -1.54
C ALA A 221 13.37 2.01 -1.00
N GLY A 222 12.17 1.46 -1.09
CA GLY A 222 11.90 0.10 -0.62
C GLY A 222 10.47 -0.08 -0.14
N ASN A 223 10.23 -1.15 0.61
CA ASN A 223 9.02 -1.30 1.42
C ASN A 223 9.37 -0.90 2.86
N TYR A 224 9.09 0.35 3.21
CA TYR A 224 9.12 0.89 4.57
C TYR A 224 7.70 1.29 5.00
N GLU A 225 6.77 0.37 4.73
CA GLU A 225 5.39 0.41 5.16
C GLU A 225 5.12 -0.64 6.24
N TRP A 226 4.17 -0.36 7.11
CA TRP A 226 3.52 -1.40 7.90
C TRP A 226 2.05 -1.06 8.07
N VAL A 227 1.35 -1.78 8.93
CA VAL A 227 -0.10 -1.63 9.15
C VAL A 227 -0.42 -1.44 10.62
N VAL A 228 -1.52 -0.73 10.88
CA VAL A 228 -2.23 -0.75 12.16
C VAL A 228 -3.55 -1.46 11.93
N PHE A 229 -3.89 -2.43 12.78
CA PHE A 229 -5.21 -3.05 12.77
C PHE A 229 -6.14 -2.36 13.77
N TYR A 230 -7.39 -2.20 13.36
CA TYR A 230 -8.45 -1.57 14.12
C TYR A 230 -9.67 -2.50 14.22
N GLN A 231 -10.31 -2.52 15.38
CA GLN A 231 -11.62 -3.14 15.59
C GLN A 231 -12.74 -2.07 15.60
N GLU A 232 -13.99 -2.50 15.74
CA GLU A 232 -15.17 -1.63 15.66
C GLU A 232 -15.10 -0.42 16.62
N GLU A 233 -14.57 -0.61 17.84
CA GLU A 233 -14.35 0.45 18.83
C GLU A 233 -13.30 1.49 18.43
N ASP A 234 -12.29 1.08 17.65
CA ASP A 234 -11.14 1.91 17.27
C ASP A 234 -11.47 2.85 16.10
N CYS A 235 -12.53 2.56 15.34
CA CYS A 235 -12.95 3.32 14.15
C CYS A 235 -14.20 4.20 14.38
N LYS A 236 -14.71 4.35 15.60
CA LYS A 236 -15.95 5.10 15.86
C LYS A 236 -15.83 6.58 15.52
N ARG A 237 -14.67 7.18 15.81
CA ARG A 237 -14.34 8.58 15.58
C ARG A 237 -13.00 8.73 14.86
N PRO A 238 -12.85 9.68 13.91
CA PRO A 238 -11.58 9.98 13.24
C PRO A 238 -10.43 10.30 14.21
N GLY A 239 -10.75 10.90 15.36
CA GLY A 239 -9.78 11.21 16.41
C GLY A 239 -9.08 10.00 17.00
N GLN A 240 -9.74 8.83 17.05
CA GLN A 240 -9.12 7.58 17.52
C GLN A 240 -8.09 7.06 16.49
N ILE A 241 -8.39 7.13 15.19
CA ILE A 241 -7.42 6.83 14.13
C ILE A 241 -6.20 7.77 14.21
N ARG A 242 -6.40 9.05 14.53
CA ARG A 242 -5.31 10.01 14.79
C ARG A 242 -4.47 9.64 16.01
N GLN A 243 -5.10 9.39 17.15
CA GLN A 243 -4.43 9.06 18.42
C GLN A 243 -3.54 7.81 18.29
N SER A 244 -3.97 6.81 17.51
CA SER A 244 -3.16 5.62 17.25
C SER A 244 -1.84 5.89 16.52
N LEU A 245 -1.71 7.07 15.89
CA LEU A 245 -0.54 7.48 15.12
C LEU A 245 0.24 8.64 15.76
N SER A 246 -0.19 9.18 16.91
CA SER A 246 0.36 10.39 17.50
C SER A 246 1.54 10.17 18.42
N THR A 247 1.78 8.95 18.90
CA THR A 247 2.95 8.63 19.74
C THR A 247 4.12 8.19 18.85
N PRO A 248 5.25 8.93 18.81
CA PRO A 248 6.42 8.50 18.04
C PRO A 248 6.93 7.15 18.52
N GLY A 249 7.24 6.24 17.59
CA GLY A 249 7.70 4.88 17.90
C GLY A 249 6.66 3.98 18.58
N LYS A 250 5.39 4.36 18.69
CA LYS A 250 4.31 3.53 19.26
C LYS A 250 2.99 3.73 18.52
N TYR A 251 2.74 2.89 17.52
CA TYR A 251 1.58 2.97 16.62
C TYR A 251 0.57 1.87 16.98
N MET A 252 -0.27 2.17 17.97
CA MET A 252 -1.18 1.23 18.62
C MET A 252 -2.61 1.76 18.58
N ARG A 253 -3.58 0.89 18.30
CA ARG A 253 -5.01 1.21 18.40
C ARG A 253 -5.42 1.63 19.82
N CYS A 254 -6.37 2.56 19.91
CA CYS A 254 -6.71 3.30 21.14
C CYS A 254 -8.21 3.55 21.32
N GLY A 255 -9.07 2.73 20.72
CA GLY A 255 -10.53 2.86 20.82
C GLY A 255 -11.10 2.57 22.20
N GLN A 256 -10.34 1.88 23.05
CA GLN A 256 -10.60 1.58 24.46
C GLN A 256 -9.28 1.60 25.23
N ASP A 257 -9.34 1.91 26.51
CA ASP A 257 -8.22 1.77 27.45
C ASP A 257 -8.64 0.83 28.61
N PRO A 258 -8.00 -0.34 28.79
CA PRO A 258 -7.01 -0.93 27.88
C PRO A 258 -7.62 -1.37 26.53
N PRO A 259 -6.85 -1.43 25.43
CA PRO A 259 -7.30 -2.02 24.18
C PRO A 259 -7.64 -3.50 24.33
N ARG A 260 -8.58 -4.02 23.52
CA ARG A 260 -9.25 -5.34 23.67
C ARG A 260 -8.39 -6.64 23.71
N PRO A 261 -7.08 -6.63 23.42
CA PRO A 261 -6.50 -7.52 22.38
C PRO A 261 -7.26 -7.69 21.06
N LEU A 262 -6.60 -8.32 20.09
CA LEU A 262 -7.10 -8.56 18.74
C LEU A 262 -8.02 -9.79 18.67
N ARG A 263 -8.87 -9.81 17.63
CA ARG A 263 -9.63 -11.02 17.24
C ARG A 263 -8.67 -12.19 16.99
N SER A 264 -9.06 -13.36 17.45
CA SER A 264 -8.29 -14.61 17.30
C SER A 264 -9.21 -15.81 17.09
N GLY A 265 -8.66 -16.95 16.68
CA GLY A 265 -9.41 -18.19 16.48
C GLY A 265 -10.61 -18.01 15.54
N CYS A 266 -11.76 -18.59 15.92
CA CYS A 266 -13.02 -18.47 15.17
C CYS A 266 -13.51 -17.02 14.98
N SER A 267 -13.19 -16.11 15.91
CA SER A 267 -13.61 -14.70 15.80
C SER A 267 -12.86 -13.94 14.71
N LEU A 268 -11.60 -14.33 14.43
CA LEU A 268 -10.81 -13.78 13.32
C LEU A 268 -11.13 -14.50 12.01
N MET A 269 -11.28 -15.82 12.01
CA MET A 269 -11.65 -16.59 10.81
C MET A 269 -12.95 -16.08 10.16
N ARG A 270 -13.92 -15.65 10.97
CA ARG A 270 -15.22 -15.12 10.51
C ARG A 270 -15.29 -13.59 10.45
N ALA A 271 -14.21 -12.88 10.79
CA ALA A 271 -14.23 -11.43 10.81
C ALA A 271 -14.45 -10.85 9.41
N LYS A 272 -15.26 -9.79 9.31
CA LYS A 272 -15.25 -8.95 8.10
C LYS A 272 -13.97 -8.12 8.06
N TYR A 273 -12.94 -8.72 7.47
CA TYR A 273 -11.67 -8.08 7.16
C TYR A 273 -11.82 -7.06 6.04
N VAL A 274 -11.21 -5.89 6.20
CA VAL A 274 -11.24 -4.76 5.28
C VAL A 274 -9.86 -4.11 5.29
N LEU A 275 -9.39 -3.64 4.14
CA LEU A 275 -8.14 -2.89 4.00
C LEU A 275 -8.45 -1.47 3.52
N ILE A 276 -7.68 -0.49 3.99
CA ILE A 276 -7.53 0.84 3.40
C ILE A 276 -6.04 1.21 3.33
N SER A 277 -5.63 1.83 2.24
CA SER A 277 -4.30 2.40 2.09
C SER A 277 -4.39 3.77 1.44
N ASN A 278 -3.45 4.64 1.79
CA ASN A 278 -3.34 6.00 1.31
C ASN A 278 -1.85 6.36 1.22
N TRP A 279 -1.49 7.11 0.19
CA TRP A 279 -0.11 7.49 -0.11
C TRP A 279 -0.07 8.95 -0.56
#